data_AF-A0A964RS66-F1
#
_entry.id   AF-A0A964RS66-F1
#
_cell.length_a   1.000
_cell.length_b   1.000
_cell.length_c   1.000
_cell.angle_alpha   90.00
_cell.angle_beta   90.00
_cell.angle_gamma   90.00
#
_symmetry.space_group_name_H-M   'P 1'
#
loop_
_entity.id
_entity.type
_entity.pdbx_description
1 polymer ?
#
loop_
_entity_poly.entity_id
_entity_poly.type
_entity_poly.pdbx_seq_one_letter_code
_entity_poly.pdbx_strand_id
1 'polypeptide(L)'
;MFLFDRNKLKMRSEEDEEGIKTFIEYHGIKEKNRFREKVLNELIGANLCLAVLDSRLLFFGNDEKPKITFEEIIKSLDSSMMAYKKIEIKKIPEVSMFGLTVKKGSKKTDKDYVIGFILNKDNFKIVKEYINKFNMYYFIDRTGLGEEILLQKLEENYEEIDELGKEFYCQIFNNNFNYRLVVLSGNEAANEIKEIVNKCHSEL
;
A
#
# COMPACT_ATOMS: atom_id res chain seq x y z
N MET A 1 -8.41 -3.59 39.59
CA MET A 1 -8.96 -3.11 38.30
C MET A 1 -7.86 -3.25 37.27
N PHE A 2 -7.79 -4.40 36.58
CA PHE A 2 -6.72 -4.68 35.61
C PHE A 2 -7.05 -3.98 34.29
N LEU A 3 -6.28 -2.93 33.99
CA LEU A 3 -6.20 -2.32 32.66
C LEU A 3 -5.62 -3.36 31.70
N PHE A 4 -6.47 -4.02 30.91
CA PHE A 4 -6.01 -4.86 29.82
C PHE A 4 -5.25 -3.99 28.81
N ASP A 5 -3.94 -4.20 28.74
CA ASP A 5 -3.02 -3.56 27.79
C ASP A 5 -3.47 -3.81 26.35
N ARG A 6 -4.17 -2.84 25.77
CA ARG A 6 -4.55 -2.84 24.35
C ARG A 6 -3.36 -2.37 23.53
N ASN A 7 -2.35 -3.23 23.37
CA ASN A 7 -1.28 -3.10 22.37
C ASN A 7 -1.17 -4.38 21.52
N LYS A 8 -2.32 -4.94 21.13
CA LYS A 8 -2.40 -6.28 20.55
C LYS A 8 -2.27 -6.23 19.02
N LEU A 9 -1.08 -6.57 18.53
CA LEU A 9 -0.87 -7.00 17.16
C LEU A 9 -1.57 -8.35 16.93
N LYS A 10 -2.27 -8.52 15.82
CA LYS A 10 -2.77 -9.83 15.38
C LYS A 10 -2.26 -10.12 13.98
N MET A 11 -1.77 -11.34 13.78
CA MET A 11 -1.31 -11.81 12.49
C MET A 11 -1.91 -13.17 12.17
N ARG A 12 -2.33 -13.34 10.91
CA ARG A 12 -2.83 -14.59 10.36
C ARG A 12 -2.24 -14.77 8.97
N SER A 13 -1.88 -15.99 8.59
CA SER A 13 -1.53 -16.31 7.22
C SER A 13 -2.50 -17.33 6.64
N GLU A 14 -2.77 -17.21 5.35
CA GLU A 14 -3.51 -18.16 4.53
C GLU A 14 -2.58 -18.51 3.35
N GLU A 15 -2.57 -19.78 2.94
CA GLU A 15 -1.78 -20.27 1.80
C GLU A 15 -2.74 -20.75 0.71
N ASP A 16 -2.52 -20.29 -0.52
CA ASP A 16 -3.27 -20.66 -1.71
C ASP A 16 -2.33 -20.85 -2.91
N GLU A 17 -2.90 -21.08 -4.10
CA GLU A 17 -2.12 -21.28 -5.35
C GLU A 17 -1.31 -20.04 -5.76
N GLU A 18 -1.68 -18.85 -5.26
CA GLU A 18 -1.01 -17.58 -5.58
C GLU A 18 0.13 -17.26 -4.61
N GLY A 19 0.17 -17.93 -3.45
CA GLY A 19 1.24 -17.82 -2.47
C GLY A 19 0.72 -17.76 -1.04
N ILE A 20 1.44 -17.03 -0.18
CA ILE A 20 1.06 -16.81 1.21
C ILE A 20 0.52 -15.40 1.39
N LYS A 21 -0.74 -15.32 1.81
CA LYS A 21 -1.42 -14.09 2.20
C LYS A 21 -1.33 -13.90 3.70
N THR A 22 -0.55 -12.91 4.13
CA THR A 22 -0.37 -12.56 5.55
C THR A 22 -1.18 -11.31 5.89
N PHE A 23 -2.15 -11.46 6.77
CA PHE A 23 -2.98 -10.41 7.33
C PHE A 23 -2.37 -9.90 8.63
N ILE A 24 -2.10 -8.59 8.72
CA ILE A 24 -1.49 -7.92 9.86
C ILE A 24 -2.48 -6.87 10.37
N GLU A 25 -3.15 -7.12 11.48
CA GLU A 25 -4.08 -6.18 12.11
C GLU A 25 -3.42 -5.47 13.28
N TYR A 26 -3.40 -4.14 13.23
CA TYR A 26 -2.73 -3.29 14.21
C TYR A 26 -3.62 -2.17 14.76
N HIS A 27 -4.95 -2.27 14.59
CA HIS A 27 -5.93 -1.36 15.22
C HIS A 27 -5.81 -1.30 16.76
N GLY A 28 -5.20 -2.32 17.37
CA GLY A 28 -4.95 -2.37 18.80
C GLY A 28 -3.67 -1.65 19.24
N ILE A 29 -2.82 -1.16 18.34
CA ILE A 29 -1.55 -0.53 18.71
C ILE A 29 -1.75 0.96 19.07
N LYS A 30 -0.99 1.50 20.04
CA LYS A 30 -1.05 2.94 20.39
C LYS A 30 -0.49 3.80 19.26
N GLU A 31 0.76 3.56 18.85
CA GLU A 31 1.46 4.32 17.80
C GLU A 31 1.28 3.71 16.39
N LYS A 32 0.03 3.52 15.95
CA LYS A 32 -0.31 2.80 14.71
C LYS A 32 0.38 3.33 13.45
N ASN A 33 0.43 4.66 13.30
CA ASN A 33 1.05 5.29 12.14
C ASN A 33 2.56 5.03 12.12
N ARG A 34 3.22 5.20 13.27
CA ARG A 34 4.65 4.93 13.42
C ARG A 34 4.97 3.45 13.17
N PHE A 35 4.13 2.56 13.68
CA PHE A 35 4.24 1.12 13.41
C PHE A 35 4.17 0.81 11.91
N ARG A 36 3.13 1.27 11.22
CA ARG A 36 2.96 1.07 9.76
C ARG A 36 4.16 1.63 8.98
N GLU A 37 4.54 2.87 9.26
CA GLU A 37 5.69 3.50 8.59
C GLU A 37 6.96 2.68 8.77
N LYS A 38 7.20 2.17 9.99
CA LYS A 38 8.36 1.35 10.29
C LYS A 38 8.34 0.01 9.56
N VAL A 39 7.20 -0.69 9.58
CA VAL A 39 7.03 -1.96 8.86
C VAL A 39 7.27 -1.77 7.37
N LEU A 40 6.63 -0.78 6.74
CA LEU A 40 6.81 -0.51 5.31
C LEU A 40 8.26 -0.15 4.98
N ASN A 41 8.90 0.71 5.78
CA ASN A 41 10.27 1.12 5.54
C ASN A 41 11.28 -0.04 5.70
N GLU A 42 11.08 -0.93 6.66
CA GLU A 42 11.93 -2.13 6.84
C GLU A 42 11.69 -3.15 5.71
N LEU A 43 10.44 -3.36 5.28
CA LEU A 43 10.12 -4.28 4.18
C LEU A 43 10.69 -3.80 2.85
N ILE A 44 10.60 -2.50 2.55
CA ILE A 44 11.20 -1.90 1.36
C ILE A 44 12.73 -2.02 1.44
N GLY A 45 13.33 -1.62 2.57
CA GLY A 45 14.78 -1.73 2.77
C GLY A 45 15.57 -0.99 1.68
N ALA A 46 16.62 -1.61 1.16
CA ALA A 46 17.44 -1.02 0.09
C ALA A 46 16.82 -1.18 -1.32
N ASN A 47 15.63 -1.77 -1.42
CA ASN A 47 15.00 -2.09 -2.68
C ASN A 47 14.18 -0.92 -3.24
N LEU A 48 13.89 -0.99 -4.54
CA LEU A 48 12.86 -0.16 -5.12
C LEU A 48 11.47 -0.74 -4.82
N CYS A 49 10.53 0.16 -4.66
CA CYS A 49 9.13 -0.16 -4.44
C CYS A 49 8.26 0.72 -5.32
N LEU A 50 7.42 0.08 -6.15
CA LEU A 50 6.35 0.79 -6.83
C LEU A 50 5.19 0.97 -5.85
N ALA A 51 4.95 2.21 -5.41
CA ALA A 51 3.77 2.57 -4.64
C ALA A 51 2.67 3.05 -5.59
N VAL A 52 1.46 2.52 -5.42
CA VAL A 52 0.32 2.81 -6.30
C VAL A 52 -0.84 3.35 -5.48
N LEU A 53 -1.28 4.55 -5.86
CA LEU A 53 -2.46 5.22 -5.35
C LEU A 53 -3.55 5.19 -6.42
N ASP A 54 -4.66 4.54 -6.11
CA ASP A 54 -5.82 4.44 -6.99
C ASP A 54 -6.95 5.34 -6.45
N SER A 55 -7.42 6.30 -7.26
CA SER A 55 -8.48 7.23 -6.88
C SER A 55 -9.78 6.51 -6.51
N ARG A 56 -10.01 5.31 -7.05
CA ARG A 56 -11.20 4.49 -6.78
C ARG A 56 -11.20 3.93 -5.36
N LEU A 57 -10.04 3.80 -4.72
CA LEU A 57 -9.90 3.25 -3.36
C LEU A 57 -9.92 4.32 -2.26
N LEU A 58 -10.18 5.56 -2.65
CA LEU A 58 -10.38 6.71 -1.78
C LEU A 58 -11.80 6.72 -1.18
N PHE A 59 -12.14 5.69 -0.41
CA PHE A 59 -13.44 5.62 0.26
C PHE A 59 -13.39 6.31 1.63
N PHE A 60 -13.87 7.54 1.75
CA PHE A 60 -13.75 8.30 3.03
C PHE A 60 -14.83 7.98 4.08
N GLY A 61 -15.74 7.04 3.83
CA GLY A 61 -16.82 6.75 4.78
C GLY A 61 -17.57 8.01 5.26
N ASN A 62 -17.85 8.08 6.57
CA ASN A 62 -18.36 9.28 7.25
C ASN A 62 -17.24 10.16 7.83
N ASP A 63 -15.98 9.81 7.61
CA ASP A 63 -14.84 10.54 8.15
C ASP A 63 -14.48 11.72 7.24
N GLU A 64 -13.75 12.70 7.81
CA GLU A 64 -13.27 13.87 7.08
C GLU A 64 -12.49 13.42 5.84
N LYS A 65 -12.89 13.94 4.66
CA LYS A 65 -12.06 13.82 3.46
C LYS A 65 -10.63 14.24 3.80
N PRO A 66 -9.61 13.49 3.36
CA PRO A 66 -8.23 13.87 3.59
C PRO A 66 -8.04 15.26 3.02
N LYS A 67 -7.35 16.08 3.80
CA LYS A 67 -7.04 17.48 3.47
C LYS A 67 -6.11 17.62 2.26
N ILE A 68 -5.63 16.50 1.71
CA ILE A 68 -4.68 16.46 0.60
C ILE A 68 -5.38 16.00 -0.67
N THR A 69 -5.25 16.77 -1.74
CA THR A 69 -5.77 16.42 -3.07
C THR A 69 -4.72 15.67 -3.90
N PHE A 70 -5.16 15.00 -4.97
CA PHE A 70 -4.25 14.34 -5.90
C PHE A 70 -3.27 15.31 -6.57
N GLU A 71 -3.71 16.53 -6.87
CA GLU A 71 -2.87 17.58 -7.44
C GLU A 71 -1.75 17.98 -6.47
N GLU A 72 -2.03 18.03 -5.17
CA GLU A 72 -1.03 18.31 -4.15
C GLU A 72 0.00 17.18 -4.02
N ILE A 73 -0.44 15.92 -4.17
CA ILE A 73 0.47 14.77 -4.23
C ILE A 73 1.39 14.87 -5.44
N ILE A 74 0.85 15.11 -6.64
CA ILE A 74 1.64 15.25 -7.87
C ILE A 74 2.65 16.38 -7.73
N LYS A 75 2.22 17.55 -7.24
CA LYS A 75 3.11 18.69 -7.02
C LYS A 75 4.26 18.36 -6.07
N SER A 76 4.01 17.55 -5.05
CA SER A 76 5.05 17.10 -4.12
C SER A 76 6.04 16.14 -4.79
N LEU A 77 5.55 15.20 -5.60
CA LEU A 77 6.38 14.28 -6.38
C LEU A 77 7.25 15.02 -7.41
N ASP A 78 6.67 16.03 -8.08
CA ASP A 78 7.41 16.91 -8.99
C ASP A 78 8.53 17.66 -8.26
N SER A 79 8.21 18.21 -7.07
CA SER A 79 9.17 18.96 -6.26
C SER A 79 10.29 18.10 -5.68
N SER A 80 10.02 16.81 -5.45
CA SER A 80 11.01 15.84 -4.95
C SER A 80 11.80 15.15 -6.05
N MET A 81 11.51 15.43 -7.33
CA MET A 81 12.09 14.74 -8.49
C MET A 81 11.92 13.21 -8.43
N MET A 82 10.85 12.73 -7.80
CA MET A 82 10.57 11.30 -7.74
C MET A 82 9.99 10.82 -9.06
N ALA A 83 10.48 9.70 -9.58
CA ALA A 83 9.89 9.06 -10.75
C ALA A 83 8.44 8.63 -10.44
N TYR A 84 7.51 9.11 -11.27
CA TYR A 84 6.10 8.78 -11.14
C TYR A 84 5.41 8.73 -12.50
N LYS A 85 4.25 8.09 -12.54
CA LYS A 85 3.37 8.00 -13.70
C LYS A 85 1.91 8.17 -13.27
N LYS A 86 1.19 9.02 -14.00
CA LYS A 86 -0.25 9.24 -13.85
C LYS A 86 -0.98 8.63 -15.04
N ILE A 87 -1.93 7.75 -14.77
CA ILE A 87 -2.74 7.05 -15.78
C ILE A 87 -4.21 7.43 -15.55
N GLU A 88 -4.90 7.87 -16.61
CA GLU A 88 -6.35 8.11 -16.58
C GLU A 88 -7.09 6.80 -16.87
N ILE A 89 -8.03 6.42 -16.00
CA ILE A 89 -8.77 5.16 -16.11
C ILE A 89 -9.89 5.33 -17.15
N LYS A 90 -9.80 4.59 -18.27
CA LYS A 90 -10.70 4.76 -19.44
C LYS A 90 -11.96 3.89 -19.41
N LYS A 91 -11.99 2.79 -18.65
CA LYS A 91 -13.13 1.84 -18.56
C LYS A 91 -13.35 1.37 -17.12
N ILE A 92 -14.62 1.14 -16.77
CA ILE A 92 -15.04 0.81 -15.40
C ILE A 92 -15.64 -0.59 -15.39
N PRO A 93 -14.92 -1.60 -14.87
CA PRO A 93 -15.53 -2.64 -14.07
C PRO A 93 -15.51 -2.25 -12.59
N GLU A 94 -16.49 -2.77 -11.86
CA GLU A 94 -16.54 -2.71 -10.39
C GLU A 94 -15.25 -3.31 -9.82
N VAL A 95 -14.55 -2.55 -8.97
CA VAL A 95 -13.37 -3.06 -8.27
C VAL A 95 -13.81 -3.60 -6.92
N SER A 96 -13.67 -4.91 -6.73
CA SER A 96 -13.74 -5.54 -5.41
C SER A 96 -12.33 -5.98 -5.05
N MET A 97 -11.71 -5.35 -4.06
CA MET A 97 -10.39 -5.78 -3.59
C MET A 97 -10.40 -5.93 -2.07
N PHE A 98 -9.99 -7.11 -1.60
CA PHE A 98 -9.79 -7.45 -0.18
C PHE A 98 -10.93 -7.04 0.78
N GLY A 99 -12.18 -7.27 0.35
CA GLY A 99 -13.38 -6.99 1.15
C GLY A 99 -13.88 -5.55 1.11
N LEU A 100 -13.30 -4.70 0.26
CA LEU A 100 -13.84 -3.38 -0.06
C LEU A 100 -14.52 -3.44 -1.44
N THR A 101 -15.85 -3.35 -1.45
CA THR A 101 -16.62 -3.05 -2.65
C THR A 101 -16.88 -1.56 -2.67
N VAL A 102 -16.15 -0.81 -3.49
CA VAL A 102 -16.43 0.62 -3.66
C VAL A 102 -17.49 0.78 -4.73
N LYS A 103 -18.72 1.11 -4.31
CA LYS A 103 -19.75 1.60 -5.24
C LYS A 103 -19.49 3.07 -5.55
N LYS A 104 -19.54 3.37 -6.85
CA LYS A 104 -19.08 4.60 -7.50
C LYS A 104 -19.66 5.89 -6.91
N GLY A 105 -18.87 6.97 -7.04
CA GLY A 105 -19.31 8.37 -7.00
C GLY A 105 -20.46 8.65 -7.97
N SER A 106 -21.33 9.57 -7.57
CA SER A 106 -22.68 9.76 -8.10
C SER A 106 -22.79 10.47 -9.46
N LYS A 107 -21.68 10.85 -10.11
CA LYS A 107 -21.70 11.68 -11.34
C LYS A 107 -20.85 11.13 -12.49
N LYS A 108 -21.34 11.34 -13.71
CA LYS A 108 -20.73 10.89 -14.99
C LYS A 108 -19.46 11.67 -15.40
N THR A 109 -19.14 12.75 -14.69
CA THR A 109 -18.07 13.72 -15.04
C THR A 109 -16.77 13.49 -14.29
N ASP A 110 -16.76 12.62 -13.27
CA ASP A 110 -15.59 12.40 -12.45
C ASP A 110 -14.60 11.49 -13.22
N LYS A 111 -13.35 11.95 -13.33
CA LYS A 111 -12.24 11.19 -13.91
C LYS A 111 -11.49 10.47 -12.80
N ASP A 112 -11.30 9.17 -12.96
CA ASP A 112 -10.49 8.35 -12.06
C ASP A 112 -9.06 8.22 -12.58
N TYR A 113 -8.10 8.14 -11.66
CA TYR A 113 -6.68 8.06 -11.97
C TYR A 113 -5.98 7.04 -11.09
N VAL A 114 -4.94 6.43 -11.67
CA VAL A 114 -3.91 5.71 -10.93
C VAL A 114 -2.64 6.53 -10.96
N ILE A 115 -1.99 6.68 -9.81
CA ILE A 115 -0.65 7.27 -9.70
C ILE A 115 0.29 6.20 -9.15
N GLY A 116 1.26 5.81 -9.97
CA GLY A 116 2.40 5.02 -9.54
C GLY A 116 3.60 5.90 -9.29
N PHE A 117 4.35 5.66 -8.22
CA PHE A 117 5.61 6.36 -7.96
C PHE A 117 6.62 5.44 -7.28
N ILE A 118 7.89 5.72 -7.49
CA ILE A 118 8.99 4.87 -7.02
C ILE A 118 9.51 5.32 -5.66
N LEU A 119 9.56 4.37 -4.73
CA LEU A 119 10.05 4.54 -3.37
C LEU A 119 11.29 3.69 -3.12
N ASN A 120 12.11 4.19 -2.22
CA ASN A 120 13.15 3.44 -1.53
C ASN A 120 13.27 3.99 -0.10
N LYS A 121 14.13 3.39 0.73
CA LYS A 121 14.34 3.85 2.11
C LYS A 121 14.79 5.31 2.23
N ASP A 122 15.51 5.85 1.26
CA ASP A 122 16.05 7.22 1.32
C ASP A 122 14.96 8.28 1.09
N ASN A 123 14.03 8.00 0.17
CA ASN A 123 12.95 8.91 -0.20
C ASN A 123 11.61 8.61 0.51
N PHE A 124 11.49 7.49 1.23
CA PHE A 124 10.26 7.06 1.93
C PHE A 124 9.65 8.16 2.82
N LYS A 125 10.50 8.96 3.48
CA LYS A 125 10.07 10.07 4.35
C LYS A 125 9.21 11.12 3.66
N ILE A 126 9.35 11.29 2.33
CA ILE A 126 8.66 12.31 1.53
C ILE A 126 7.17 11.99 1.43
N VAL A 127 6.81 10.70 1.43
CA VAL A 127 5.45 10.23 1.15
C VAL A 127 4.69 9.76 2.39
N LYS A 128 5.31 9.79 3.58
CA LYS A 128 4.70 9.32 4.85
C LYS A 128 3.30 9.86 5.08
N GLU A 129 3.06 11.12 4.75
CA GLU A 129 1.74 11.73 4.88
C GLU A 129 0.69 11.02 4.04
N TYR A 130 1.03 10.58 2.82
CA TYR A 130 0.12 9.90 1.90
C TYR A 130 -0.15 8.48 2.38
N ILE A 131 0.92 7.77 2.76
CA ILE A 131 0.87 6.41 3.32
C ILE A 131 -0.09 6.33 4.51
N ASN A 132 -0.19 7.40 5.30
CA ASN A 132 -1.03 7.44 6.49
C ASN A 132 -2.47 7.90 6.25
N LYS A 133 -2.76 8.48 5.07
CA LYS A 133 -4.06 9.05 4.72
C LYS A 133 -4.82 8.21 3.70
N PHE A 134 -4.13 7.40 2.89
CA PHE A 134 -4.72 6.71 1.75
C PHE A 134 -4.47 5.20 1.75
N ASN A 135 -5.45 4.46 1.24
CA ASN A 135 -5.21 3.07 0.85
C ASN A 135 -4.27 3.03 -0.33
N MET A 136 -3.27 2.16 -0.27
CA MET A 136 -2.20 2.12 -1.27
C MET A 136 -1.69 0.70 -1.45
N TYR A 137 -1.30 0.38 -2.68
CA TYR A 137 -0.50 -0.80 -2.97
C TYR A 137 0.99 -0.46 -2.94
N TYR A 138 1.78 -1.43 -2.53
CA TYR A 138 3.24 -1.38 -2.59
C TYR A 138 3.72 -2.69 -3.21
N PHE A 139 4.50 -2.58 -4.28
CA PHE A 139 5.10 -3.72 -4.97
C PHE A 139 6.60 -3.62 -4.77
N ILE A 140 7.17 -4.51 -3.96
CA ILE A 140 8.59 -4.48 -3.60
C ILE A 140 9.36 -5.34 -4.59
N ASP A 141 10.28 -4.71 -5.31
CA ASP A 141 11.14 -5.40 -6.27
C ASP A 141 12.46 -5.81 -5.62
N ARG A 142 12.77 -7.10 -5.60
CA ARG A 142 14.11 -7.60 -5.22
C ARG A 142 14.95 -8.07 -6.41
N THR A 143 14.41 -7.98 -7.63
CA THR A 143 15.08 -8.46 -8.83
C THR A 143 16.04 -7.40 -9.41
N GLY A 144 15.95 -6.15 -8.95
CA GLY A 144 16.85 -5.07 -9.32
C GLY A 144 16.41 -4.36 -10.61
N LEU A 145 15.10 -4.32 -10.87
CA LEU A 145 14.51 -3.56 -11.97
C LEU A 145 14.77 -2.06 -11.76
N GLY A 146 14.98 -1.34 -12.86
CA GLY A 146 15.06 0.12 -12.84
C GLY A 146 13.70 0.78 -12.63
N GLU A 147 13.70 2.04 -12.19
CA GLU A 147 12.52 2.85 -11.94
C GLU A 147 11.55 2.89 -13.14
N GLU A 148 12.09 3.05 -14.35
CA GLU A 148 11.32 3.13 -15.60
C GLU A 148 10.58 1.83 -15.89
N ILE A 149 11.22 0.67 -15.66
CA ILE A 149 10.62 -0.64 -15.90
C ILE A 149 9.45 -0.86 -14.94
N LEU A 150 9.60 -0.47 -13.67
CA LEU A 150 8.52 -0.56 -12.69
C LEU A 150 7.30 0.29 -13.09
N LEU A 151 7.52 1.51 -13.58
CA LEU A 151 6.45 2.38 -14.07
C LEU A 151 5.82 1.87 -15.37
N GLN A 152 6.59 1.21 -16.22
CA GLN A 152 6.07 0.56 -17.43
C GLN A 152 5.14 -0.61 -17.07
N LYS A 153 5.55 -1.48 -16.14
CA LYS A 153 4.72 -2.59 -15.65
C LYS A 153 3.38 -2.12 -15.11
N LEU A 154 3.34 -0.98 -14.43
CA LEU A 154 2.09 -0.37 -14.00
C LEU A 154 1.20 -0.01 -15.20
N GLU A 155 1.74 0.65 -16.22
CA GLU A 155 0.95 1.05 -17.39
C GLU A 155 0.36 -0.15 -18.13
N GLU A 156 1.11 -1.24 -18.22
CA GLU A 156 0.69 -2.45 -18.91
C GLU A 156 -0.38 -3.24 -18.13
N ASN A 157 -0.33 -3.23 -16.79
CA ASN A 157 -1.09 -4.17 -15.95
C ASN A 157 -2.01 -3.53 -14.89
N TYR A 158 -2.20 -2.20 -14.87
CA TYR A 158 -3.01 -1.55 -13.81
C TYR A 158 -4.46 -2.05 -13.71
N GLU A 159 -5.02 -2.60 -14.80
CA GLU A 159 -6.37 -3.18 -14.80
C GLU A 159 -6.44 -4.51 -14.03
N GLU A 160 -5.30 -5.20 -13.92
CA GLU A 160 -5.12 -6.48 -13.23
C GLU A 160 -4.04 -6.33 -12.15
N ILE A 161 -4.24 -5.37 -11.24
CA ILE A 161 -3.26 -4.99 -10.22
C ILE A 161 -2.82 -6.15 -9.30
N ASP A 162 -3.67 -7.17 -9.14
CA ASP A 162 -3.35 -8.39 -8.39
C ASP A 162 -2.45 -9.33 -9.22
N GLU A 163 -2.59 -9.38 -10.55
CA GLU A 163 -1.68 -10.12 -11.45
C GLU A 163 -0.30 -9.45 -11.50
N LEU A 164 -0.26 -8.11 -11.53
CA LEU A 164 0.99 -7.35 -11.43
C LEU A 164 1.82 -7.80 -10.20
N GLY A 165 1.15 -8.07 -9.08
CA GLY A 165 1.80 -8.47 -7.83
C GLY A 165 2.60 -9.77 -7.90
N LYS A 166 2.27 -10.68 -8.83
CA LYS A 166 2.93 -12.00 -8.96
C LYS A 166 4.37 -11.90 -9.43
N GLU A 167 4.75 -10.80 -10.09
CA GLU A 167 6.11 -10.58 -10.57
C GLU A 167 7.04 -9.96 -9.53
N PHE A 168 6.49 -9.55 -8.38
CA PHE A 168 7.23 -8.89 -7.31
C PHE A 168 7.58 -9.85 -6.19
N TYR A 169 8.60 -9.47 -5.41
CA TYR A 169 8.97 -10.23 -4.22
C TYR A 169 7.81 -10.26 -3.20
N CYS A 170 7.13 -9.13 -3.03
CA CYS A 170 5.85 -9.09 -2.33
C CYS A 170 4.98 -7.90 -2.76
N GLN A 171 3.67 -8.10 -2.66
CA GLN A 171 2.64 -7.07 -2.79
C GLN A 171 2.06 -6.77 -1.41
N ILE A 172 2.00 -5.51 -1.04
CA ILE A 172 1.37 -5.05 0.20
C ILE A 172 0.18 -4.18 -0.16
N PHE A 173 -1.00 -4.55 0.32
CA PHE A 173 -2.14 -3.65 0.37
C PHE A 173 -2.25 -3.02 1.74
N ASN A 174 -2.05 -1.70 1.81
CA ASN A 174 -2.26 -0.91 3.01
C ASN A 174 -3.72 -0.47 3.09
N ASN A 175 -4.47 -1.08 4.00
CA ASN A 175 -5.82 -0.66 4.33
C ASN A 175 -5.80 0.25 5.56
N ASN A 176 -5.79 1.56 5.30
CA ASN A 176 -5.70 2.57 6.35
C ASN A 176 -6.98 2.65 7.20
N PHE A 177 -8.14 2.38 6.63
CA PHE A 177 -9.42 2.47 7.35
C PHE A 177 -9.52 1.45 8.48
N ASN A 178 -9.04 0.24 8.24
CA ASN A 178 -9.14 -0.86 9.21
C ASN A 178 -7.82 -1.13 9.95
N TYR A 179 -6.80 -0.29 9.76
CA TYR A 179 -5.46 -0.48 10.32
C TYR A 179 -4.96 -1.91 10.08
N ARG A 180 -4.98 -2.30 8.80
CA ARG A 180 -4.60 -3.64 8.36
C ARG A 180 -3.63 -3.54 7.19
N LEU A 181 -2.54 -4.30 7.25
CA LEU A 181 -1.73 -4.62 6.07
C LEU A 181 -2.11 -6.03 5.60
N VAL A 182 -2.24 -6.21 4.30
CA VAL A 182 -2.33 -7.53 3.67
C VAL A 182 -1.10 -7.68 2.79
N VAL A 183 -0.30 -8.70 3.04
CA VAL A 183 0.93 -8.97 2.30
C VAL A 183 0.76 -10.28 1.53
N LEU A 184 0.88 -10.24 0.21
CA LEU A 184 0.98 -11.41 -0.65
C LEU A 184 2.45 -11.64 -1.00
N SER A 185 2.94 -12.86 -0.78
CA SER A 185 4.35 -13.21 -0.96
C SER A 185 4.55 -14.71 -1.11
N GLY A 186 5.71 -15.15 -1.62
CA GLY A 186 6.12 -16.56 -1.55
C GLY A 186 6.36 -17.06 -0.11
N ASN A 187 6.52 -18.37 0.07
CA ASN A 187 6.64 -19.00 1.40
C ASN A 187 7.85 -18.50 2.20
N GLU A 188 9.04 -18.47 1.59
CA GLU A 188 10.27 -17.98 2.23
C GLU A 188 10.13 -16.52 2.68
N ALA A 189 9.56 -15.68 1.82
CA ALA A 189 9.31 -14.27 2.10
C ALA A 189 8.30 -14.08 3.25
N ALA A 190 7.29 -14.93 3.37
CA ALA A 190 6.26 -14.81 4.40
C ALA A 190 6.84 -14.93 5.83
N ASN A 191 7.84 -15.77 6.04
CA ASN A 191 8.51 -15.88 7.34
C ASN A 191 9.32 -14.62 7.66
N GLU A 192 10.08 -14.12 6.69
CA GLU A 192 10.83 -12.87 6.80
C GLU A 192 9.90 -11.69 7.14
N ILE A 193 8.76 -11.60 6.46
CA ILE A 193 7.73 -10.59 6.73
C ILE A 193 7.24 -10.67 8.17
N LYS A 194 6.95 -11.86 8.70
CA LYS A 194 6.49 -12.04 10.08
C LYS A 194 7.55 -11.58 11.08
N GLU A 195 8.81 -11.91 10.84
CA GLU A 195 9.92 -11.49 11.69
C GLU A 195 10.08 -9.97 11.72
N ILE A 196 10.05 -9.32 10.56
CA ILE A 196 10.12 -7.86 10.43
C ILE A 196 8.97 -7.19 11.18
N VAL A 197 7.74 -7.69 11.01
CA VAL A 197 6.55 -7.13 11.65
C VAL A 197 6.63 -7.25 13.18
N ASN A 198 7.04 -8.42 13.70
CA ASN A 198 7.21 -8.63 15.13
C ASN A 198 8.32 -7.77 15.73
N LYS A 199 9.45 -7.65 15.04
CA LYS A 199 10.55 -6.75 15.42
C LYS A 199 10.08 -5.29 15.47
N CYS A 200 9.34 -4.85 14.45
CA CYS A 200 8.81 -3.49 14.42
C CYS A 200 7.87 -3.22 15.60
N HIS A 201 7.05 -4.20 16.00
CA HIS A 201 6.12 -4.10 17.12
C HIS A 201 6.82 -4.07 18.49
N SER A 202 7.87 -4.87 18.68
CA SER A 202 8.60 -4.92 19.95
C SER A 202 9.45 -3.67 20.22
N GLU A 203 9.82 -2.97 19.16
CA GLU A 203 10.62 -1.73 19.21
C GLU A 203 9.78 -0.44 19.18
N LEU A 204 8.46 -0.54 19.38
CA LEU A 204 7.55 0.63 19.55
C LEU A 204 7.61 1.15 20.99
#